data_AF-A0A9D3BCY6-F1
#
_entry.id   AF-A0A9D3BCY6-F1
#
_cell.length_a   1.000
_cell.length_b   1.000
_cell.length_c   1.000
_cell.angle_alpha   90.00
_cell.angle_beta   90.00
_cell.angle_gamma   90.00
#
_symmetry.space_group_name_H-M   'P 1'
#
loop_
_entity.id
_entity.type
_entity.pdbx_description
1 polymer ?
#
loop_
_entity_poly.entity_id
_entity_poly.type
_entity_poly.pdbx_seq_one_letter_code
_entity_poly.pdbx_strand_id
1 'polypeptide(L)'
;MEYSALFYSSLSKFKAYEDYLDSKVTAVDLFYLQSRELARKLVEHGHKGTVLSREEFEERKAAAEGAETEQSNTFYSRSRPVTLASTGKELKDNFLKALAEREEANRSGKSTSVIFIRDSNTLGQEVSGYIDYAQRLKTQDFEPYFSRKKKLMPGPSDLCYYNWKTQVSTSNSSTNFQVIYDDPNGILFQHKKDKKILNVDPLVPPGEDSTRTLIQSDLYTHVVILDHSIRSI
;
A
#
# COMPACT_ATOMS: atom_id res chain seq x y z
N MET A 1 4.09 20.44 -0.70
CA MET A 1 3.45 20.42 0.64
C MET A 1 1.93 20.43 0.43
N GLU A 2 1.19 19.70 1.27
CA GLU A 2 -0.29 19.68 1.43
C GLU A 2 -1.26 19.00 0.44
N TYR A 3 -0.91 18.62 -0.79
CA TYR A 3 -1.93 18.04 -1.69
C TYR A 3 -2.37 16.59 -1.38
N SER A 4 -1.51 15.81 -0.72
CA SER A 4 -1.75 14.38 -0.50
C SER A 4 -2.63 14.11 0.74
N ALA A 5 -2.44 14.84 1.83
CA ALA A 5 -3.22 14.64 3.06
C ALA A 5 -4.69 15.08 2.91
N LEU A 6 -4.96 16.11 2.10
CA LEU A 6 -6.31 16.61 1.85
C LEU A 6 -7.15 15.66 0.97
N PHE A 7 -6.52 14.84 0.13
CA PHE A 7 -7.22 13.85 -0.69
C PHE A 7 -7.72 12.66 0.16
N TYR A 8 -6.95 12.24 1.17
CA TYR A 8 -7.30 11.11 2.02
C TYR A 8 -8.48 11.41 2.97
N SER A 9 -8.60 12.63 3.52
CA SER A 9 -9.75 13.00 4.38
C SER A 9 -11.02 13.35 3.59
N SER A 10 -10.96 13.35 2.25
CA SER A 10 -12.11 13.72 1.41
C SER A 10 -13.04 12.55 1.10
N LEU A 11 -12.60 11.29 1.22
CA LEU A 11 -13.40 10.14 0.80
C LEU A 11 -14.45 9.71 1.83
N SER A 12 -14.19 9.93 3.13
CA SER A 12 -15.16 9.66 4.21
C SER A 12 -16.41 10.54 4.14
N LYS A 13 -16.37 11.63 3.35
CA LYS A 13 -17.51 12.52 3.11
C LYS A 13 -18.55 11.93 2.18
N PHE A 14 -18.20 10.89 1.40
CA PHE A 14 -19.09 10.26 0.44
C PHE A 14 -19.71 8.99 1.05
N LYS A 15 -21.04 8.89 1.04
CA LYS A 15 -21.75 7.75 1.63
C LYS A 15 -21.69 6.55 0.70
N ALA A 16 -21.80 6.77 -0.61
CA ALA A 16 -21.72 5.75 -1.64
C ALA A 16 -20.71 6.10 -2.73
N TYR A 17 -20.30 5.11 -3.52
CA TYR A 17 -19.42 5.29 -4.67
C TYR A 17 -20.02 6.25 -5.72
N GLU A 18 -21.33 6.21 -5.86
CA GLU A 18 -22.12 7.08 -6.72
C GLU A 18 -22.03 8.56 -6.30
N ASP A 19 -21.94 8.84 -4.99
CA ASP A 19 -21.72 10.21 -4.49
C ASP A 19 -20.32 10.73 -4.83
N TYR A 20 -19.34 9.82 -4.84
CA TYR A 20 -17.98 10.13 -5.27
C TYR A 20 -17.92 10.41 -6.78
N LEU A 21 -18.61 9.60 -7.61
CA LEU A 21 -18.73 9.86 -9.04
C LEU A 21 -19.43 11.19 -9.32
N ASP A 22 -20.49 11.50 -8.57
CA ASP A 22 -21.21 12.77 -8.71
C ASP A 22 -20.34 13.99 -8.39
N SER A 23 -19.38 13.87 -7.46
CA SER A 23 -18.42 14.94 -7.15
C SER A 23 -17.50 15.29 -8.34
N LYS A 24 -17.43 14.42 -9.34
CA LYS A 24 -16.62 14.57 -10.56
C LYS A 24 -17.45 14.95 -11.78
N VAL A 25 -18.78 14.95 -11.69
CA VAL A 25 -19.68 15.40 -12.75
C VAL A 25 -19.75 16.93 -12.76
N THR A 26 -19.49 17.56 -13.90
CA THR A 26 -19.56 19.03 -14.03
C THR A 26 -20.91 19.51 -14.55
N ALA A 27 -21.23 20.79 -14.35
CA ALA A 27 -22.46 21.40 -14.90
C ALA A 27 -22.53 21.31 -16.43
N VAL A 28 -21.36 21.31 -17.09
CA VAL A 28 -21.22 21.14 -18.54
C VAL A 28 -21.66 19.73 -18.96
N ASP A 29 -21.29 18.70 -18.18
CA ASP A 29 -21.67 17.31 -18.46
C ASP A 29 -23.19 17.12 -18.35
N LEU A 30 -23.81 17.73 -17.34
CA LEU A 30 -25.27 17.71 -17.17
C LEU A 30 -25.99 18.49 -18.28
N PHE A 31 -25.40 19.59 -18.76
CA PHE A 31 -25.97 20.38 -19.86
C PHE A 31 -25.97 19.60 -21.18
N TYR A 32 -24.88 18.92 -21.52
CA TYR A 32 -24.75 18.20 -22.80
C TYR A 32 -25.36 16.80 -22.78
N LEU A 33 -25.24 16.06 -21.67
CA LEU A 33 -25.73 14.68 -21.59
C LEU A 33 -27.19 14.61 -21.16
N GLN A 34 -27.69 15.67 -20.48
CA GLN A 34 -29.04 15.77 -19.92
C GLN A 34 -29.45 14.58 -19.01
N SER A 35 -28.50 13.72 -18.67
CA SER A 35 -28.68 12.51 -17.88
C SER A 35 -27.50 12.34 -16.93
N ARG A 36 -27.81 12.32 -15.65
CA ARG A 36 -26.83 12.12 -14.56
C ARG A 36 -26.19 10.74 -14.62
N GLU A 37 -26.92 9.72 -15.04
CA GLU A 37 -26.42 8.35 -15.16
C GLU A 37 -25.40 8.21 -16.29
N LEU A 38 -25.65 8.87 -17.43
CA LEU A 38 -24.69 8.89 -18.55
C LEU A 38 -23.41 9.65 -18.17
N ALA A 39 -23.54 10.76 -17.43
CA ALA A 39 -22.40 11.50 -16.92
C ALA A 39 -21.53 10.66 -15.96
N ARG A 40 -22.16 9.90 -15.04
CA ARG A 40 -21.44 8.98 -14.14
C ARG A 40 -20.68 7.90 -14.91
N LYS A 41 -21.31 7.27 -15.91
CA LYS A 41 -20.65 6.24 -16.74
C LYS A 41 -19.43 6.78 -17.48
N LEU A 42 -19.51 8.01 -17.99
CA LEU A 42 -18.36 8.65 -18.67
C LEU A 42 -17.20 8.94 -17.71
N VAL A 43 -17.50 9.34 -16.47
CA VAL A 43 -16.51 9.53 -15.41
C VAL A 43 -15.88 8.20 -15.02
N GLU A 44 -16.69 7.16 -14.81
CA GLU A 44 -16.25 5.81 -14.45
C GLU A 44 -15.36 5.16 -15.53
N HIS A 45 -15.65 5.40 -16.81
CA HIS A 45 -14.81 4.95 -17.92
C HIS A 45 -13.50 5.76 -18.11
N GLY A 46 -13.19 6.71 -17.23
CA GLY A 46 -11.90 7.40 -17.19
C GLY A 46 -11.74 8.53 -18.22
N HIS A 47 -12.81 8.93 -18.91
CA HIS A 47 -12.76 10.04 -19.89
C HIS A 47 -12.55 11.42 -19.25
N LYS A 48 -12.64 11.51 -17.92
CA LYS A 48 -12.45 12.74 -17.12
C LYS A 48 -11.24 12.66 -16.16
N GLY A 49 -10.35 11.68 -16.36
CA GLY A 49 -9.18 11.43 -15.51
C GLY A 49 -9.26 10.08 -14.79
N THR A 50 -8.21 9.74 -14.04
CA THR A 50 -8.15 8.50 -13.26
C THR A 50 -9.15 8.55 -12.11
N VAL A 51 -10.18 7.72 -12.16
CA VAL A 51 -11.18 7.53 -11.10
C VAL A 51 -10.90 6.20 -10.42
N LEU A 52 -11.10 6.14 -9.10
CA LEU A 52 -11.00 4.88 -8.37
C LEU A 52 -12.07 3.91 -8.88
N SER A 53 -11.71 2.65 -9.09
CA SER A 53 -12.73 1.60 -9.28
C SER A 53 -13.62 1.47 -8.04
N ARG A 54 -14.80 0.85 -8.20
CA ARG A 54 -15.73 0.64 -7.10
C ARG A 54 -15.09 -0.14 -5.95
N GLU A 55 -14.38 -1.20 -6.28
CA GLU A 55 -13.64 -2.04 -5.32
C GLU A 55 -12.57 -1.23 -4.59
N GLU A 56 -11.84 -0.37 -5.32
CA GLU A 56 -10.80 0.50 -4.78
C GLU A 56 -11.34 1.62 -3.89
N PHE A 57 -12.53 2.13 -4.19
CA PHE A 57 -13.23 3.12 -3.38
C PHE A 57 -13.71 2.49 -2.07
N GLU A 58 -14.35 1.32 -2.15
CA GLU A 58 -14.81 0.57 -0.97
C GLU A 58 -13.63 0.13 -0.09
N GLU A 59 -12.53 -0.36 -0.68
CA GLU A 59 -11.31 -0.72 0.04
C GLU A 59 -10.68 0.50 0.74
N ARG A 60 -10.62 1.66 0.06
CA ARG A 60 -10.10 2.90 0.66
C ARG A 60 -11.01 3.48 1.74
N LYS A 61 -12.32 3.40 1.56
CA LYS A 61 -13.30 3.87 2.55
C LYS A 61 -13.25 3.02 3.81
N ALA A 62 -13.24 1.69 3.66
CA ALA A 62 -13.08 0.77 4.78
C ALA A 62 -11.74 0.98 5.52
N ALA A 63 -10.65 1.26 4.79
CA ALA A 63 -9.35 1.56 5.39
C ALA A 63 -9.34 2.89 6.17
N ALA A 64 -10.03 3.92 5.69
CA ALA A 64 -10.15 5.21 6.38
C ALA A 64 -10.99 5.08 7.67
N GLU A 65 -12.12 4.39 7.60
CA GLU A 65 -13.00 4.13 8.76
C GLU A 65 -12.32 3.23 9.80
N GLY A 66 -11.53 2.24 9.36
CA GLY A 66 -10.68 1.42 10.22
C GLY A 66 -9.59 2.24 10.92
N ALA A 67 -8.91 3.12 10.19
CA ALA A 67 -7.87 3.99 10.76
C ALA A 67 -8.41 5.00 11.78
N GLU A 68 -9.61 5.56 11.59
CA GLU A 68 -10.27 6.45 12.55
C GLU A 68 -10.70 5.68 13.83
N THR A 69 -11.17 4.45 13.67
CA THR A 69 -11.50 3.55 14.80
C THR A 69 -10.24 3.14 15.57
N GLU A 70 -9.11 2.96 14.89
CA GLU A 70 -7.84 2.65 15.54
C GLU A 70 -7.20 3.87 16.21
N GLN A 71 -7.31 5.07 15.63
CA GLN A 71 -6.83 6.31 16.28
C GLN A 71 -7.56 6.61 17.58
N SER A 72 -8.88 6.38 17.63
CA SER A 72 -9.65 6.48 18.88
C SER A 72 -9.28 5.37 19.89
N ASN A 73 -8.98 4.16 19.42
CA ASN A 73 -8.47 3.07 20.26
C ASN A 73 -6.99 3.22 20.67
N THR A 74 -6.19 4.05 20.00
CA THR A 74 -4.76 4.22 20.29
C THR A 74 -4.53 4.90 21.66
N PHE A 75 -5.49 5.72 22.13
CA PHE A 75 -5.46 6.28 23.49
C PHE A 75 -5.79 5.24 24.57
N TYR A 76 -6.56 4.20 24.25
CA TYR A 76 -6.98 3.15 25.19
C TYR A 76 -6.16 1.84 25.10
N SER A 77 -5.35 1.67 24.05
CA SER A 77 -4.68 0.40 23.71
C SER A 77 -3.16 0.43 23.91
N ARG A 78 -2.67 1.07 24.99
CA ARG A 78 -1.27 0.91 25.42
C ARG A 78 -1.03 -0.33 26.30
N SER A 79 -2.08 -1.08 26.66
CA SER A 79 -2.01 -2.12 27.71
C SER A 79 -2.52 -3.51 27.31
N ARG A 80 -2.98 -3.74 26.07
CA ARG A 80 -3.32 -5.10 25.60
C ARG A 80 -2.25 -5.61 24.64
N PRO A 81 -1.67 -6.80 24.87
CA PRO A 81 -0.83 -7.45 23.87
C PRO A 81 -1.70 -7.78 22.65
N VAL A 82 -1.44 -7.08 21.55
CA VAL A 82 -2.06 -7.40 20.26
C VAL A 82 -1.54 -8.79 19.86
N THR A 83 -2.44 -9.77 19.79
CA THR A 83 -2.08 -11.08 19.26
C THR A 83 -1.68 -10.91 17.80
N LEU A 84 -0.44 -11.27 17.45
CA LEU A 84 0.07 -11.15 16.09
C LEU A 84 -0.70 -12.09 15.16
N ALA A 85 -0.96 -11.68 13.92
CA ALA A 85 -1.69 -12.50 12.94
C ALA A 85 -0.93 -13.78 12.57
N SER A 86 0.40 -13.77 12.71
CA SER A 86 1.24 -14.96 12.55
C SER A 86 1.18 -15.96 13.71
N THR A 87 0.61 -15.59 14.87
CA THR A 87 0.62 -16.43 16.09
C THR A 87 -0.11 -17.76 15.85
N GLY A 88 0.57 -18.88 16.13
CA GLY A 88 -0.01 -20.21 16.01
C GLY A 88 -0.25 -20.68 14.57
N LYS A 89 0.31 -20.00 13.56
CA LYS A 89 0.22 -20.43 12.15
C LYS A 89 1.39 -21.33 11.76
N GLU A 90 1.09 -22.40 11.04
CA GLU A 90 2.12 -23.23 10.41
C GLU A 90 2.60 -22.61 9.10
N LEU A 91 3.68 -21.84 9.18
CA LEU A 91 4.27 -21.14 8.04
C LEU A 91 5.29 -22.05 7.34
N LYS A 92 4.91 -22.70 6.24
CA LYS A 92 5.85 -23.57 5.49
C LYS A 92 6.81 -22.79 4.59
N ASP A 93 6.33 -21.70 4.01
CA ASP A 93 7.06 -20.90 3.01
C ASP A 93 7.95 -19.85 3.68
N ASN A 94 9.15 -19.65 3.16
CA ASN A 94 10.16 -18.79 3.78
C ASN A 94 9.76 -17.31 3.77
N PHE A 95 8.99 -16.86 2.78
CA PHE A 95 8.48 -15.49 2.77
C PHE A 95 7.48 -15.27 3.89
N LEU A 96 6.55 -16.21 4.11
CA LEU A 96 5.61 -16.08 5.23
C LEU A 96 6.33 -16.11 6.59
N LYS A 97 7.35 -16.95 6.76
CA LYS A 97 8.19 -16.95 7.97
C LYS A 97 8.87 -15.59 8.16
N ALA A 98 9.48 -15.05 7.10
CA ALA A 98 10.16 -13.76 7.12
C ALA A 98 9.19 -12.60 7.46
N LEU A 99 7.94 -12.64 6.99
CA LEU A 99 6.91 -11.66 7.36
C LEU A 99 6.50 -11.78 8.83
N ALA A 100 6.36 -13.00 9.35
CA ALA A 100 5.99 -13.24 10.75
C ALA A 100 7.07 -12.74 11.72
N GLU A 101 8.35 -13.02 11.42
CA GLU A 101 9.50 -12.51 12.20
C GLU A 101 9.53 -10.98 12.29
N ARG A 102 9.02 -10.29 11.26
CA ARG A 102 9.00 -8.83 11.15
C ARG A 102 7.73 -8.18 11.67
N GLU A 103 6.67 -8.95 11.93
CA GLU A 103 5.33 -8.44 12.21
C GLU A 103 5.32 -7.53 13.44
N GLU A 104 5.87 -8.00 14.56
CA GLU A 104 5.86 -7.25 15.82
C GLU A 104 6.64 -5.92 15.73
N ALA A 105 7.83 -5.95 15.13
CA ALA A 105 8.68 -4.77 14.98
C ALA A 105 8.03 -3.71 14.07
N ASN A 106 7.36 -4.15 13.00
CA ASN A 106 6.62 -3.27 12.10
C ASN A 106 5.34 -2.70 12.74
N ARG A 107 4.59 -3.52 13.50
CA ARG A 107 3.40 -3.05 14.22
C ARG A 107 3.74 -2.04 15.32
N SER A 108 4.83 -2.29 16.05
CA SER A 108 5.30 -1.41 17.13
C SER A 108 6.05 -0.16 16.65
N GLY A 109 6.44 -0.11 15.37
CA GLY A 109 7.22 1.00 14.79
C GLY A 109 8.69 1.02 15.22
N LYS A 110 9.22 -0.10 15.74
CA LYS A 110 10.66 -0.27 16.02
C LYS A 110 11.48 -0.43 14.74
N SER A 111 10.85 -0.98 13.69
CA SER A 111 11.42 -1.12 12.35
C SER A 111 10.32 -0.91 11.32
N THR A 112 10.71 -0.53 10.11
CA THR A 112 9.83 -0.49 8.94
C THR A 112 10.45 -1.35 7.84
N SER A 113 9.64 -2.20 7.22
CA SER A 113 10.07 -3.08 6.14
C SER A 113 9.38 -2.69 4.84
N VAL A 114 10.15 -2.60 3.75
CA VAL A 114 9.65 -2.49 2.38
C VAL A 114 9.79 -3.85 1.70
N ILE A 115 8.69 -4.38 1.17
CA ILE A 115 8.65 -5.68 0.49
C ILE A 115 8.57 -5.44 -1.01
N PHE A 116 9.57 -5.88 -1.75
CA PHE A 116 9.48 -6.02 -3.19
C PHE A 116 8.91 -7.39 -3.55
N ILE A 117 7.89 -7.39 -4.41
CA ILE A 117 7.33 -8.61 -5.01
C ILE A 117 7.30 -8.42 -6.52
N ARG A 118 7.72 -9.44 -7.27
CA ARG A 118 7.44 -9.61 -8.70
C ARG A 118 6.77 -10.96 -8.88
N ASP A 119 5.57 -10.96 -9.44
CA ASP A 119 4.84 -12.18 -9.72
C ASP A 119 3.61 -11.96 -10.63
N SER A 120 2.91 -13.04 -10.99
CA SER A 120 1.70 -12.94 -11.81
C SER A 120 0.42 -12.75 -11.00
N ASN A 121 -0.44 -11.80 -11.42
CA ASN A 121 -1.76 -11.60 -10.85
C ASN A 121 -2.76 -12.70 -11.30
N THR A 122 -4.00 -12.64 -10.82
CA THR A 122 -5.06 -13.62 -11.13
C THR A 122 -5.45 -13.66 -12.63
N LEU A 123 -5.12 -12.61 -13.39
CA LEU A 123 -5.30 -12.54 -14.84
C LEU A 123 -4.08 -13.07 -15.61
N GLY A 124 -3.08 -13.64 -14.93
CA GLY A 124 -1.83 -14.11 -15.52
C GLY A 124 -0.93 -12.99 -16.04
N GLN A 125 -1.13 -11.75 -15.57
CA GLN A 125 -0.29 -10.62 -15.94
C GLN A 125 0.83 -10.47 -14.91
N GLU A 126 2.05 -10.33 -15.40
CA GLU A 126 3.19 -10.07 -14.54
C GLU A 126 3.12 -8.64 -13.97
N VAL A 127 3.24 -8.55 -12.65
CA VAL A 127 3.27 -7.29 -11.90
C VAL A 127 4.45 -7.28 -10.95
N SER A 128 4.97 -6.09 -10.67
CA SER A 128 5.99 -5.87 -9.65
C SER A 128 5.72 -4.62 -8.85
N GLY A 129 6.14 -4.57 -7.60
CA GLY A 129 5.96 -3.38 -6.78
C GLY A 129 6.63 -3.46 -5.43
N TYR A 130 6.65 -2.32 -4.75
CA TYR A 130 7.20 -2.14 -3.41
C TYR A 130 6.07 -1.84 -2.44
N ILE A 131 5.92 -2.65 -1.40
CA ILE A 131 4.86 -2.56 -0.39
C ILE A 131 5.49 -2.06 0.91
N ASP A 132 4.92 -1.01 1.50
CA ASP A 132 5.23 -0.63 2.89
C ASP A 132 4.51 -1.62 3.83
N TYR A 133 5.27 -2.53 4.44
CA TYR A 133 4.71 -3.59 5.27
C TYR A 133 4.02 -3.03 6.52
N ALA A 134 4.65 -2.07 7.20
CA ALA A 134 4.10 -1.45 8.39
C ALA A 134 2.80 -0.68 8.09
N GLN A 135 2.71 0.00 6.93
CA GLN A 135 1.44 0.59 6.50
C GLN A 135 0.40 -0.50 6.21
N ARG A 136 0.76 -1.54 5.45
CA ARG A 136 -0.19 -2.59 5.06
C ARG A 136 -0.73 -3.36 6.27
N LEU A 137 0.09 -3.60 7.29
CA LEU A 137 -0.31 -4.23 8.56
C LEU A 137 -1.35 -3.42 9.36
N LYS A 138 -1.40 -2.09 9.15
CA LYS A 138 -2.38 -1.21 9.78
C LYS A 138 -3.67 -1.11 8.98
N THR A 139 -3.59 -1.21 7.65
CA THR A 139 -4.75 -1.02 6.78
C THR A 139 -5.44 -2.32 6.38
N GLN A 140 -4.82 -3.49 6.60
CA GLN A 140 -5.38 -4.78 6.21
C GLN A 140 -5.20 -5.85 7.29
N ASP A 141 -6.16 -6.78 7.33
CA ASP A 141 -6.04 -8.01 8.08
C ASP A 141 -5.01 -8.95 7.43
N PHE A 142 -4.00 -9.36 8.20
CA PHE A 142 -2.94 -10.25 7.74
C PHE A 142 -3.19 -11.74 7.99
N GLU A 143 -4.21 -12.07 8.77
CA GLU A 143 -4.63 -13.45 9.04
C GLU A 143 -4.86 -14.26 7.73
N PRO A 144 -5.52 -13.72 6.68
CA PRO A 144 -5.71 -14.45 5.42
C PRO A 144 -4.42 -14.71 4.66
N TYR A 145 -3.41 -13.84 4.78
CA TYR A 145 -2.11 -14.02 4.12
C TYR A 145 -1.29 -15.11 4.83
N PHE A 146 -1.20 -15.05 6.16
CA PHE A 146 -0.47 -16.09 6.93
C PHE A 146 -1.15 -17.46 6.86
N SER A 147 -2.47 -17.50 6.73
CA SER A 147 -3.23 -18.75 6.51
C SER A 147 -3.26 -19.23 5.06
N ARG A 148 -2.59 -18.52 4.13
CA ARG A 148 -2.54 -18.83 2.68
C ARG A 148 -3.89 -18.82 1.97
N LYS A 149 -4.92 -18.25 2.59
CA LYS A 149 -6.22 -18.03 1.97
C LYS A 149 -6.18 -16.89 0.95
N LYS A 150 -5.24 -15.96 1.14
CA LYS A 150 -5.01 -14.83 0.25
C LYS A 150 -3.52 -14.72 -0.06
N LYS A 151 -3.18 -14.35 -1.29
CA LYS A 151 -1.81 -14.06 -1.71
C LYS A 151 -1.54 -12.57 -1.58
N LEU A 152 -0.44 -12.19 -0.93
CA LEU A 152 -0.01 -10.79 -0.86
C LEU A 152 0.55 -10.38 -2.22
N MET A 153 -0.04 -9.39 -2.88
CA MET A 153 0.37 -8.91 -4.20
C MET A 153 0.49 -7.37 -4.17
N PRO A 154 1.45 -6.79 -4.91
CA PRO A 154 1.53 -5.34 -5.04
C PRO A 154 0.31 -4.81 -5.80
N GLY A 155 -0.19 -3.66 -5.37
CA GLY A 155 -1.33 -2.97 -5.98
C GLY A 155 -1.05 -1.48 -6.22
N PRO A 156 -1.92 -0.79 -6.99
CA PRO A 156 -1.68 0.59 -7.42
C PRO A 156 -1.52 1.62 -6.29
N SER A 157 -1.94 1.30 -5.07
CA SER A 157 -1.86 2.15 -3.87
C SER A 157 -0.59 1.95 -3.04
N ASP A 158 0.25 0.98 -3.39
CA ASP A 158 1.54 0.73 -2.74
C ASP A 158 2.60 1.79 -3.11
N LEU A 159 3.80 1.67 -2.52
CA LEU A 159 4.90 2.62 -2.74
C LEU A 159 5.21 2.76 -4.22
N CYS A 160 5.34 1.62 -4.90
CA CYS A 160 5.35 1.56 -6.36
C CYS A 160 4.60 0.32 -6.82
N TYR A 161 3.99 0.43 -7.99
CA TYR A 161 3.39 -0.70 -8.70
C TYR A 161 3.65 -0.54 -10.19
N TYR A 162 3.91 -1.66 -10.85
CA TYR A 162 4.13 -1.73 -12.28
C TYR A 162 3.52 -3.00 -12.84
N ASN A 163 2.72 -2.87 -13.90
CA ASN A 163 2.19 -3.99 -14.67
C ASN A 163 2.98 -4.12 -15.97
N TRP A 164 3.70 -5.23 -16.13
CA TRP A 164 4.59 -5.44 -17.27
C TRP A 164 3.82 -5.62 -18.60
N LYS A 165 2.57 -6.08 -18.54
CA LYS A 165 1.72 -6.26 -19.72
C LYS A 165 1.11 -4.94 -20.19
N THR A 166 0.51 -4.18 -19.27
CA THR A 166 -0.20 -2.93 -19.62
C THR A 166 0.70 -1.70 -19.56
N GLN A 167 1.92 -1.83 -19.05
CA GLN A 167 2.88 -0.75 -18.83
C GLN A 167 2.38 0.33 -17.85
N VAL A 168 1.30 0.06 -17.11
CA VAL A 168 0.76 0.97 -16.09
C VAL A 168 1.71 0.96 -14.89
N SER A 169 2.13 2.17 -14.50
CA SER A 169 3.00 2.41 -13.35
C SER A 169 2.34 3.39 -12.38
N THR A 170 2.48 3.17 -11.08
CA THR A 170 2.09 4.13 -10.05
C THR A 170 3.19 4.28 -8.99
N SER A 171 3.20 5.43 -8.33
CA SER A 171 4.06 5.65 -7.15
C SER A 171 3.41 6.56 -6.15
N ASN A 172 3.40 6.09 -4.90
CA ASN A 172 2.69 6.74 -3.81
C ASN A 172 3.59 6.80 -2.59
N SER A 173 3.62 7.95 -1.92
CA SER A 173 4.26 7.99 -0.60
C SER A 173 3.34 7.37 0.44
N SER A 174 3.89 6.55 1.32
CA SER A 174 3.17 5.92 2.43
C SER A 174 3.23 6.80 3.68
N THR A 175 2.66 6.34 4.80
CA THR A 175 2.82 6.98 6.11
C THR A 175 4.26 6.96 6.62
N ASN A 176 5.06 5.95 6.24
CA ASN A 176 6.44 5.79 6.70
C ASN A 176 7.49 6.27 5.70
N PHE A 177 7.20 6.22 4.40
CA PHE A 177 8.18 6.53 3.35
C PHE A 177 7.68 7.59 2.38
N GLN A 178 8.60 8.44 1.95
CA GLN A 178 8.44 9.31 0.80
C GLN A 178 9.16 8.68 -0.38
N VAL A 179 8.44 8.52 -1.50
CA VAL A 179 9.04 8.03 -2.75
C VAL A 179 9.75 9.20 -3.43
N ILE A 180 11.02 9.01 -3.73
CA ILE A 180 11.87 9.98 -4.42
C ILE A 180 12.32 9.34 -5.73
N TYR A 181 12.23 10.12 -6.80
CA TYR A 181 12.82 9.81 -8.08
C TYR A 181 14.05 10.68 -8.26
N ASP A 182 15.20 10.05 -8.41
CA ASP A 182 16.48 10.74 -8.59
C ASP A 182 17.19 10.14 -9.81
N ASP A 183 17.50 10.97 -10.81
CA ASP A 183 18.24 10.54 -12.01
C ASP A 183 19.72 10.89 -11.78
N PRO A 184 20.67 9.92 -11.80
CA PRO A 184 20.59 8.56 -12.36
C PRO A 184 20.29 7.43 -11.36
N ASN A 185 20.04 7.74 -10.09
CA ASN A 185 19.96 6.75 -9.00
C ASN A 185 18.66 5.91 -8.97
N GLY A 186 17.69 6.23 -9.82
CA GLY A 186 16.41 5.54 -9.92
C GLY A 186 15.44 5.88 -8.78
N ILE A 187 14.78 4.84 -8.26
CA ILE A 187 13.78 4.97 -7.19
C ILE A 187 14.49 4.90 -5.84
N LEU A 188 14.18 5.85 -4.96
CA LEU A 188 14.66 5.89 -3.59
C LEU A 188 13.48 6.04 -2.62
N PHE A 189 13.59 5.45 -1.43
CA PHE A 189 12.60 5.64 -0.38
C PHE A 189 13.22 6.40 0.78
N GLN A 190 12.78 7.63 1.04
CA GLN A 190 13.18 8.36 2.23
C GLN A 190 12.25 8.02 3.38
N HIS A 191 12.79 7.51 4.47
CA HIS A 191 12.01 7.30 5.68
C HIS A 191 11.62 8.64 6.31
N LYS A 192 10.34 8.81 6.64
CA LYS A 192 9.77 10.13 6.96
C LYS A 192 10.20 10.66 8.33
N LYS A 193 10.54 9.78 9.28
CA LYS A 193 10.87 10.15 10.67
C LYS A 193 12.29 10.68 10.82
N ASP A 194 13.27 9.96 10.28
CA ASP A 194 14.71 10.24 10.44
C ASP A 194 15.38 10.72 9.14
N LYS A 195 14.62 10.80 8.04
CA LYS A 195 15.06 11.29 6.73
C LYS A 195 16.15 10.45 6.07
N LYS A 196 16.44 9.25 6.60
CA LYS A 196 17.41 8.33 6.00
C LYS A 196 16.87 7.76 4.69
N ILE A 197 17.77 7.57 3.73
CA ILE A 197 17.46 7.03 2.40
C ILE A 197 17.63 5.53 2.43
N LEU A 198 16.60 4.83 1.96
CA LEU A 198 16.60 3.42 1.63
C LEU A 198 16.73 3.28 0.11
N ASN A 199 17.87 2.78 -0.35
CA ASN A 199 18.17 2.54 -1.76
C ASN A 199 17.75 1.12 -2.16
N VAL A 200 16.90 1.02 -3.18
CA VAL A 200 16.36 -0.25 -3.67
C VAL A 200 17.12 -0.85 -4.84
N ASP A 201 18.13 -0.15 -5.39
CA ASP A 201 18.97 -0.70 -6.46
C ASP A 201 19.74 -1.93 -5.92
N PRO A 202 19.58 -3.11 -6.55
CA PRO A 202 20.22 -4.35 -6.10
C PRO A 202 21.76 -4.29 -6.13
N LEU A 203 22.36 -3.41 -6.94
CA LEU A 203 23.80 -3.31 -7.14
C LEU A 203 24.52 -2.47 -6.09
N VAL A 204 23.77 -1.72 -5.28
CA VAL A 204 24.32 -0.84 -4.25
C VAL A 204 23.78 -1.22 -2.87
N PRO A 205 24.51 -0.92 -1.78
CA PRO A 205 24.00 -1.11 -0.42
C PRO A 205 22.69 -0.35 -0.17
N PRO A 206 21.77 -0.88 0.65
CA PRO A 206 20.46 -0.27 0.86
C PRO A 206 20.47 1.03 1.66
N GLY A 207 21.59 1.37 2.31
CA GLY A 207 21.72 2.57 3.13
C GLY A 207 22.03 2.27 4.59
N GLU A 208 22.22 3.32 5.38
CA GLU A 208 22.48 3.20 6.82
C GLU A 208 21.26 2.63 7.56
N ASP A 209 21.51 1.84 8.61
CA ASP A 209 20.48 1.16 9.41
C ASP A 209 19.50 0.29 8.60
N SER A 210 19.91 -0.08 7.38
CA SER A 210 19.06 -0.77 6.42
C SER A 210 19.72 -2.06 5.96
N THR A 211 18.91 -3.11 5.78
CA THR A 211 19.39 -4.42 5.29
C THR A 211 18.50 -4.91 4.17
N ARG A 212 19.08 -5.61 3.19
CA ARG A 212 18.37 -6.20 2.06
C ARG A 212 18.48 -7.72 2.13
N THR A 213 17.35 -8.40 2.16
CA THR A 213 17.28 -9.87 2.21
C THR A 213 16.51 -10.38 1.00
N LEU A 214 17.19 -11.15 0.13
CA LEU A 214 16.53 -11.91 -0.93
C LEU A 214 15.86 -13.13 -0.29
N ILE A 215 14.57 -13.33 -0.56
CA ILE A 215 13.82 -14.45 0.01
C ILE A 215 13.46 -15.43 -1.10
N GLN A 216 13.96 -16.66 -0.98
CA GLN A 216 13.52 -17.76 -1.83
C GLN A 216 12.15 -18.25 -1.34
N SER A 217 11.13 -18.08 -2.17
CA SER A 217 9.75 -18.48 -1.89
C SER A 217 9.24 -19.38 -2.99
N ASP A 218 8.43 -20.39 -2.62
CA ASP A 218 7.74 -21.24 -3.59
C ASP A 218 6.44 -20.59 -4.09
N LEU A 219 6.04 -19.48 -3.48
CA LEU A 219 4.78 -18.79 -3.77
C LEU A 219 4.93 -17.64 -4.78
N TYR A 220 6.15 -17.14 -4.99
CA TYR A 220 6.41 -15.91 -5.72
C TYR A 220 7.64 -16.06 -6.62
N THR A 221 7.61 -15.42 -7.79
CA THR A 221 8.76 -15.41 -8.70
C THR A 221 9.98 -14.74 -8.06
N HIS A 222 9.85 -13.50 -7.57
CA HIS A 222 10.91 -12.84 -6.81
C HIS A 222 10.37 -12.07 -5.61
N VAL A 223 11.08 -12.19 -4.48
CA VAL A 223 10.78 -11.44 -3.25
C VAL A 223 12.07 -10.91 -2.63
N VAL A 224 12.08 -9.62 -2.31
CA VAL A 224 13.16 -8.98 -1.54
C VAL A 224 12.53 -8.19 -0.42
N ILE A 225 13.06 -8.31 0.79
CA ILE A 225 12.65 -7.48 1.93
C ILE A 225 13.80 -6.55 2.28
N LEU A 226 13.49 -5.25 2.30
CA LEU A 226 14.38 -4.21 2.81
C LEU A 226 13.89 -3.78 4.18
N ASP A 227 14.68 -4.05 5.22
CA ASP A 227 14.38 -3.65 6.58
C ASP A 227 15.12 -2.35 6.90
N HIS A 228 14.45 -1.44 7.60
CA HIS A 228 15.01 -0.20 8.10
C HIS A 228 14.78 -0.12 9.62
N SER A 229 15.85 0.02 10.39
CA SER A 229 15.80 0.08 11.84
C SER A 229 15.59 1.51 12.32
N ILE A 230 14.51 1.76 13.05
CA ILE A 230 14.21 3.09 13.59
C ILE A 230 14.83 3.19 14.97
N ARG A 231 16.03 3.76 15.05
CA ARG A 231 16.65 4.05 16.36
C ARG A 231 15.83 5.13 17.08
N SER A 232 15.39 4.85 18.30
CA SER A 232 14.86 5.88 19.18
C SER A 232 16.03 6.74 19.66
N ILE A 233 15.91 8.06 19.49
CA ILE A 233 16.76 9.05 20.17
C ILE A 233 16.28 9.16 21.61
#